data_AF-A0A545AFW7-F1
#
_entry.id   AF-A0A545AFW7-F1
#
_cell.length_a   1.000
_cell.length_b   1.000
_cell.length_c   1.000
_cell.angle_alpha   90.00
_cell.angle_beta   90.00
_cell.angle_gamma   90.00
#
_symmetry.space_group_name_H-M   'P 1'
#
loop_
_entity.id
_entity.type
_entity.pdbx_description
1 polymer ?
#
loop_
_entity_poly.entity_id
_entity_poly.type
_entity_poly.pdbx_seq_one_letter_code
_entity_poly.pdbx_strand_id
1 'polypeptide(L)'
;MAEVHDVLWKKYLKGSRLLGRITDIRFVTADVAVVTSVGTVQTSKRGSTKPDKVQTFVAVKRDGRWQFTAFQNTKRKPLFEWIASRSDANLAPRSDAKLAPGPAVR
;
A
#
# COMPACT_ATOMS: atom_id res chain seq x y z
N MET A 1 -15.28 8.90 -8.31
CA MET A 1 -14.05 8.07 -8.25
C MET A 1 -13.87 7.20 -9.49
N ALA A 2 -14.86 6.38 -9.89
CA ALA A 2 -14.70 5.39 -10.97
C ALA A 2 -14.29 5.99 -12.34
N GLU A 3 -14.91 7.10 -12.74
CA GLU A 3 -14.71 7.69 -14.07
C GLU A 3 -13.28 8.24 -14.30
N VAL A 4 -12.68 8.88 -13.29
CA VAL A 4 -11.28 9.36 -13.36
C VAL A 4 -10.28 8.20 -13.43
N HIS A 5 -10.62 7.06 -12.82
CA HIS A 5 -9.78 5.87 -12.88
C HIS A 5 -9.93 5.12 -14.22
N ASP A 6 -11.03 5.30 -14.95
CA ASP A 6 -11.29 4.59 -16.21
C ASP A 6 -10.26 4.95 -17.29
N VAL A 7 -9.91 6.23 -17.43
CA VAL A 7 -8.85 6.69 -18.36
C VAL A 7 -7.50 6.08 -17.99
N LEU A 8 -7.21 5.98 -16.69
CA LEU A 8 -5.97 5.39 -16.18
C LEU A 8 -5.87 3.92 -16.62
N TRP A 9 -6.93 3.13 -16.45
CA TRP A 9 -6.96 1.71 -16.82
C TRP A 9 -6.94 1.47 -18.33
N LYS A 10 -7.68 2.30 -19.08
CA LYS A 10 -7.78 2.15 -20.54
C LYS A 10 -6.52 2.59 -21.28
N LYS A 11 -5.76 3.55 -20.73
CA LYS A 11 -4.59 4.13 -21.41
C LYS A 11 -3.27 3.82 -20.72
N TYR A 12 -3.06 4.30 -19.50
CA TYR A 12 -1.74 4.31 -18.86
C TYR A 12 -1.37 2.99 -18.15
N LEU A 13 -2.38 2.28 -17.64
CA LEU A 13 -2.24 1.03 -16.90
C LEU A 13 -2.78 -0.17 -17.66
N LYS A 14 -3.09 -0.01 -18.95
CA LYS A 14 -3.62 -1.08 -19.79
C LYS A 14 -2.64 -2.27 -19.82
N GLY A 15 -3.15 -3.45 -19.47
CA GLY A 15 -2.35 -4.68 -19.43
C GLY A 15 -1.33 -4.75 -18.28
N SER A 16 -1.28 -3.75 -17.40
CA SER A 16 -0.45 -3.79 -16.21
C SER A 16 -1.05 -4.69 -15.13
N ARG A 17 -0.20 -5.15 -14.22
CA ARG A 17 -0.60 -5.91 -13.03
C ARG A 17 -0.09 -5.20 -11.79
N LEU A 18 -0.95 -5.05 -10.78
CA LEU A 18 -0.53 -4.60 -9.47
C LEU A 18 0.00 -5.79 -8.69
N LEU A 19 1.27 -5.75 -8.31
CA LEU A 19 1.87 -6.70 -7.38
C LEU A 19 2.01 -6.01 -6.03
N GLY A 20 1.46 -6.61 -4.97
CA GLY A 20 1.51 -5.98 -3.66
C GLY A 20 0.93 -6.86 -2.58
N ARG A 21 1.03 -6.39 -1.35
CA ARG A 21 0.51 -7.07 -0.16
C ARG A 21 0.23 -6.05 0.93
N ILE A 22 -0.74 -6.37 1.78
CA ILE A 22 -1.00 -5.64 3.02
C ILE A 22 0.13 -5.93 3.99
N THR A 23 0.69 -4.88 4.59
CA THR A 23 1.76 -4.97 5.59
C THR A 23 1.26 -4.71 7.00
N ASP A 24 0.15 -4.00 7.16
CA ASP A 24 -0.46 -3.73 8.46
C ASP A 24 -1.95 -3.41 8.33
N ILE A 25 -2.73 -3.80 9.33
CA ILE A 25 -4.13 -3.37 9.52
C ILE A 25 -4.27 -2.97 10.98
N ARG A 26 -4.56 -1.69 11.20
CA ARG A 26 -4.79 -1.14 12.54
C ARG A 26 -6.21 -0.60 12.65
N PHE A 27 -7.01 -1.22 13.52
CA PHE A 27 -8.31 -0.67 13.91
C PHE A 27 -8.09 0.53 14.83
N VAL A 28 -8.56 1.70 14.39
CA VAL A 28 -8.56 2.93 15.20
C VAL A 28 -9.78 2.96 16.10
N THR A 29 -10.90 2.45 15.59
CA THR A 29 -12.17 2.21 16.30
C THR A 29 -12.80 0.91 15.77
N ALA A 30 -13.97 0.52 16.28
CA ALA A 30 -14.70 -0.66 15.78
C ALA A 30 -15.15 -0.54 14.31
N ASP A 31 -15.24 0.70 13.81
CA ASP A 31 -15.76 1.07 12.50
C ASP A 31 -14.75 1.84 11.62
N VAL A 32 -13.53 2.07 12.08
CA VAL A 32 -12.45 2.72 11.32
C VAL A 32 -11.17 1.90 11.40
N ALA A 33 -10.59 1.58 10.24
CA ALA A 33 -9.30 0.91 10.14
C ALA A 33 -8.35 1.66 9.19
N VAL A 34 -7.08 1.70 9.56
CA VAL A 34 -5.98 2.14 8.69
C VAL A 34 -5.29 0.90 8.15
N VAL A 35 -5.23 0.78 6.83
CA VAL A 35 -4.56 -0.32 6.13
C VAL A 35 -3.31 0.22 5.47
N THR A 36 -2.17 -0.40 5.72
CA THR A 36 -0.92 -0.08 5.04
C THR A 36 -0.55 -1.24 4.12
N SER A 37 -0.12 -0.93 2.90
CA SER A 37 0.37 -1.92 1.94
C SER A 37 1.63 -1.45 1.26
N VAL A 38 2.30 -2.40 0.60
CA VAL A 38 3.35 -2.11 -0.37
C VAL A 38 2.97 -2.68 -1.71
N GLY A 39 3.40 -2.03 -2.79
CA GLY A 39 3.20 -2.58 -4.12
C GLY A 39 4.03 -1.93 -5.22
N THR A 40 3.97 -2.55 -6.39
CA THR A 40 4.55 -2.06 -7.64
C THR A 40 3.60 -2.38 -8.79
N VAL A 41 3.64 -1.55 -9.83
CA VAL A 41 2.89 -1.76 -11.06
C VAL A 41 3.83 -2.42 -12.07
N GLN A 42 3.50 -3.63 -12.48
CA GLN A 42 4.23 -4.35 -13.50
C GLN A 42 3.56 -4.11 -14.86
N THR A 43 4.23 -3.38 -15.76
CA THR A 43 3.76 -3.10 -17.13
C THR A 43 4.22 -4.15 -18.15
N SER A 44 5.18 -4.99 -17.81
CA SER A 44 5.66 -6.09 -18.65
C SER A 44 6.09 -7.29 -17.81
N LYS A 45 6.07 -8.51 -18.39
CA LYS A 45 6.45 -9.74 -17.67
C LYS A 45 7.89 -9.72 -17.12
N ARG A 46 8.77 -8.87 -17.65
CA ARG A 46 10.16 -8.70 -17.21
C ARG A 46 10.34 -7.53 -16.22
N GLY A 47 9.27 -6.81 -15.89
CA GLY A 47 9.32 -5.67 -14.98
C GLY A 47 9.63 -6.07 -13.55
N SER A 48 10.28 -5.15 -12.81
CA SER A 48 10.64 -5.35 -11.39
C SER A 48 9.44 -5.78 -10.56
N THR A 49 9.62 -6.84 -9.78
CA THR A 49 8.65 -7.34 -8.81
C THR A 49 8.82 -6.74 -7.42
N LYS A 50 9.90 -5.97 -7.20
CA LYS A 50 10.17 -5.31 -5.92
C LYS A 50 9.18 -4.16 -5.70
N PRO A 51 8.45 -4.12 -4.56
CA PRO A 51 7.57 -3.01 -4.24
C PRO A 51 8.35 -1.69 -4.17
N ASP A 52 7.90 -0.70 -4.94
CA ASP A 52 8.50 0.65 -4.98
C ASP A 52 7.56 1.72 -4.41
N LYS A 53 6.40 1.32 -3.91
CA LYS A 53 5.40 2.21 -3.34
C LYS A 53 4.87 1.69 -2.02
N VAL A 54 4.54 2.62 -1.14
CA VAL A 54 3.76 2.39 0.08
C VAL A 54 2.40 3.03 -0.12
N GLN A 55 1.35 2.32 0.21
CA GLN A 55 -0.01 2.85 0.20
C GLN A 55 -0.62 2.82 1.59
N THR A 56 -1.42 3.84 1.88
CA THR A 56 -2.20 3.94 3.10
C THR A 56 -3.65 4.14 2.70
N PHE A 57 -4.53 3.31 3.25
CA PHE A 57 -5.96 3.38 3.04
C PHE A 57 -6.67 3.62 4.37
N VAL A 58 -7.72 4.43 4.33
CA VAL A 58 -8.67 4.56 5.44
C VAL A 58 -9.92 3.79 5.05
N ALA A 59 -10.24 2.75 5.82
CA ALA A 59 -11.46 1.99 5.69
C ALA A 59 -12.46 2.41 6.76
N VAL A 60 -13.71 2.65 6.36
CA VAL A 60 -14.82 2.95 7.28
C VAL A 60 -15.92 1.93 7.07
N LYS A 61 -16.46 1.39 8.17
CA LYS A 61 -17.60 0.48 8.16
C LYS A 61 -18.90 1.29 8.16
N ARG A 62 -19.72 1.13 7.13
CA ARG A 62 -21.06 1.74 7.01
C ARG A 62 -22.06 0.64 6.63
N ASP A 63 -23.18 0.58 7.35
CA ASP A 63 -24.25 -0.42 7.11
C ASP A 63 -23.71 -1.86 7.07
N GLY A 64 -22.81 -2.17 8.00
CA GLY A 64 -22.16 -3.49 8.10
C GLY A 64 -21.03 -3.73 7.08
N ARG A 65 -20.78 -2.82 6.13
CA ARG A 65 -19.81 -3.00 5.03
C ARG A 65 -18.62 -2.07 5.15
N TRP A 66 -17.42 -2.60 4.98
CA TRP A 66 -16.20 -1.80 4.91
C TRP A 66 -16.03 -1.17 3.54
N GLN A 67 -15.68 0.12 3.51
CA GLN A 67 -15.41 0.88 2.30
C GLN A 67 -14.15 1.71 2.49
N PHE A 68 -13.28 1.75 1.48
CA PHE A 68 -12.14 2.68 1.50
C PHE A 68 -12.62 4.09 1.18
N THR A 69 -12.43 5.01 2.12
CA THR A 69 -12.86 6.41 2.01
C THR A 69 -11.73 7.35 1.62
N ALA A 70 -10.48 6.97 1.93
CA ALA A 70 -9.29 7.70 1.53
C ALA A 70 -8.16 6.74 1.17
N PHE A 71 -7.28 7.20 0.29
CA PHE A 71 -6.11 6.46 -0.17
C PHE A 71 -4.99 7.45 -0.47
N GLN A 72 -3.78 7.11 -0.02
CA GLN A 72 -2.55 7.81 -0.35
C GLN A 72 -1.53 6.79 -0.85
N ASN A 73 -0.78 7.16 -1.89
CA ASN A 73 0.24 6.31 -2.50
C ASN A 73 1.53 7.09 -2.69
N THR A 74 2.60 6.61 -2.09
CA THR A 74 3.88 7.30 -2.06
C THR A 74 4.94 6.41 -2.67
N LYS A 75 5.65 6.92 -3.67
CA LYS A 75 6.80 6.24 -4.27
C LYS A 75 8.01 6.35 -3.35
N ARG A 76 8.57 5.20 -2.98
CA ARG A 76 9.82 5.09 -2.25
C ARG A 76 10.99 5.61 -3.08
N LYS A 77 11.98 6.18 -2.40
CA LYS A 77 13.19 6.68 -3.02
C LYS A 77 14.40 6.09 -2.28
N PRO A 78 14.89 4.91 -2.71
CA PRO A 78 15.90 4.14 -1.97
C PRO A 78 17.17 4.94 -1.65
N LEU A 79 17.61 5.84 -2.54
CA LEU A 79 18.76 6.70 -2.29
C LEU A 79 18.54 7.62 -1.08
N PHE A 80 17.38 8.28 -1.01
CA PHE A 80 17.08 9.19 0.11
C PHE A 80 16.85 8.41 1.40
N GLU A 81 16.19 7.26 1.33
CA GLU A 81 16.04 6.35 2.47
C GLU A 81 17.40 5.91 3.03
N TRP A 82 18.34 5.57 2.14
CA TRP A 82 19.71 5.21 2.53
C TRP A 82 20.49 6.38 3.11
N ILE A 83 20.40 7.58 2.52
CA ILE A 83 21.04 8.79 3.08
C ILE A 83 20.51 9.06 4.49
N ALA A 84 19.18 9.03 4.67
CA ALA A 84 18.54 9.27 5.96
C ALA A 84 18.92 8.22 7.02
N SER A 85 19.02 6.94 6.62
CA SER A 85 19.40 5.86 7.55
C SER A 85 20.83 5.97 8.06
N ARG A 86 21.71 6.73 7.40
CA ARG A 86 23.08 6.98 7.87
C ARG A 86 23.13 8.00 9.02
N SER A 87 22.15 8.90 9.11
CA SER A 87 22.04 9.85 10.22
C SER A 87 21.35 9.26 11.44
N ASP A 88 20.35 8.38 11.24
CA ASP A 88 19.65 7.69 12.32
C ASP A 88 19.12 6.34 11.81
N ALA A 89 19.42 5.26 12.52
CA ALA A 89 18.98 3.92 12.18
C ALA A 89 17.44 3.78 12.18
N ASN A 90 16.72 4.59 12.95
CA ASN A 90 15.25 4.61 12.97
C ASN A 90 14.61 5.11 11.67
N LEU A 91 15.39 5.80 10.82
CA LEU A 91 14.96 6.26 9.49
C LEU A 91 15.16 5.21 8.40
N ALA A 92 15.74 4.05 8.75
CA ALA A 92 15.81 2.94 7.83
C ALA A 92 14.39 2.50 7.43
N PRO A 93 14.17 2.11 6.16
CA PRO A 93 12.89 1.56 5.75
C PRO A 93 12.55 0.36 6.62
N ARG A 94 11.36 0.37 7.24
CA ARG A 94 10.90 -0.79 7.98
C ARG A 94 10.89 -1.99 7.04
N SER A 95 11.57 -3.06 7.46
CA SER A 95 11.69 -4.27 6.66
C SER A 95 10.30 -4.79 6.32
N ASP A 96 10.15 -5.25 5.09
CA ASP A 96 8.99 -6.00 4.59
C ASP A 96 8.73 -7.34 5.34
N ALA A 97 9.43 -7.62 6.44
CA ALA A 97 9.36 -8.88 7.17
C ALA A 97 7.95 -9.16 7.74
N LYS A 98 7.60 -10.45 7.72
CA LYS A 98 6.29 -11.08 7.98
C LYS A 98 5.43 -10.35 9.02
N LEU A 99 4.17 -10.11 8.65
CA LEU A 99 3.07 -9.93 9.58
C LEU A 99 3.06 -11.13 10.54
N ALA A 100 3.14 -10.89 11.85
CA ALA A 100 2.67 -11.87 12.83
C ALA A 100 1.19 -12.17 12.52
N PRO A 101 0.68 -13.40 12.73
CA PRO A 101 -0.73 -13.67 12.50
C PRO A 101 -1.56 -12.64 13.26
N GLY A 102 -2.38 -11.88 12.53
CA GLY A 102 -3.31 -10.93 13.14
C GLY A 102 -4.23 -11.67 14.13
N PRO A 103 -4.77 -10.97 15.14
CA PRO A 103 -5.65 -11.60 16.11
C PRO A 103 -6.79 -12.31 15.37
N ALA A 104 -7.04 -13.56 15.75
CA ALA A 104 -8.15 -14.34 15.24
C ALA A 104 -9.42 -13.53 15.48
N VAL A 105 -10.07 -13.10 14.40
CA VAL A 105 -11.41 -12.52 14.45
C VAL A 105 -12.33 -13.62 14.96
N ARG A 106 -12.84 -13.44 16.18
CA ARG A 106 -13.93 -14.25 16.74
C ARG A 106 -15.26 -13.73 16.23
#